data_AF-A0A2G1WZG0-F1
#
_entry.id   AF-A0A2G1WZG0-F1
#
_cell.length_a   1.000
_cell.length_b   1.000
_cell.length_c   1.000
_cell.angle_alpha   90.00
_cell.angle_beta   90.00
_cell.angle_gamma   90.00
#
_symmetry.space_group_name_H-M   'P 1'
#
loop_
_entity.id
_entity.type
_entity.pdbx_description
1 polymer ?
#
loop_
_entity_poly.entity_id
_entity_poly.type
_entity_poly.pdbx_seq_one_letter_code
_entity_poly.pdbx_strand_id
1 'polypeptide(L)'
;AASALAGKLLKTVRSDVKGELGCSTVGQMGFMIVQAGLGFFAAAVTHLVLHGFYKAYHFLSAGDEVEHAAPSEDGHEPNGTGVAGAVVVLATGVAGGATFALLTGKGTSVDSGLLLAGFVTLTTLHAARSAVRRTGLSTAARYGAVPLVALPAIAVYALAYRAVSGLLAGLPLVSAPTELTALHALVAVAFLAAYVGIETGVHERSERLYVALTNAGQPAPDTVLTATEEYDER
;
A
#
# COMPACT_ATOMS: atom_id res chain seq x y z
N ALA A 1 13.02 5.54 -2.11
CA ALA A 1 12.77 4.27 -2.83
C ALA A 1 13.27 3.07 -2.03
N ALA A 2 14.54 3.07 -1.62
CA ALA A 2 15.14 2.01 -0.80
C ALA A 2 14.30 1.66 0.45
N SER A 3 13.88 2.65 1.26
CA SER A 3 13.08 2.40 2.47
C SER A 3 11.69 1.82 2.19
N ALA A 4 11.06 2.18 1.07
CA ALA A 4 9.76 1.65 0.67
C ALA A 4 9.85 0.19 0.21
N LEU A 5 10.89 -0.14 -0.58
CA LEU A 5 11.16 -1.51 -1.00
C LEU A 5 11.61 -2.36 0.20
N ALA A 6 12.53 -1.87 1.02
CA ALA A 6 13.00 -2.56 2.22
C ALA A 6 11.84 -2.84 3.19
N GLY A 7 10.97 -1.85 3.45
CA GLY A 7 9.79 -2.04 4.29
C GLY A 7 8.81 -3.07 3.73
N LYS A 8 8.60 -3.10 2.40
CA LYS A 8 7.76 -4.12 1.76
C LYS A 8 8.38 -5.53 1.81
N LEU A 9 9.70 -5.65 1.62
CA LEU A 9 10.43 -6.93 1.64
C LEU A 9 10.61 -7.49 3.06
N LEU A 10 10.83 -6.63 4.05
CA LEU A 10 10.94 -7.05 5.45
C LEU A 10 9.56 -7.43 6.01
N LYS A 11 8.47 -6.81 5.54
CA LYS A 11 7.10 -7.17 5.91
C LYS A 11 6.75 -8.62 5.52
N THR A 12 7.25 -9.12 4.38
CA THR A 12 6.94 -10.49 3.92
C THR A 12 7.65 -11.59 4.72
N VAL A 13 8.69 -11.25 5.49
CA VAL A 13 9.52 -12.22 6.21
C VAL A 13 9.26 -12.19 7.72
N ARG A 14 8.56 -11.18 8.22
CA ARG A 14 8.28 -11.03 9.65
C ARG A 14 7.06 -11.85 10.08
N SER A 15 7.26 -12.79 11.00
CA SER A 15 6.19 -13.62 11.59
C SER A 15 5.44 -12.94 12.74
N ASP A 16 5.95 -11.80 13.22
CA ASP A 16 5.39 -11.08 14.36
C ASP A 16 4.52 -9.88 13.95
N VAL A 17 3.30 -9.81 14.49
CA VAL A 17 2.29 -8.80 14.14
C VAL A 17 2.79 -7.37 14.42
N LYS A 18 3.59 -7.15 15.48
CA LYS A 18 4.11 -5.83 15.88
C LYS A 18 5.20 -5.32 14.91
N GLY A 19 6.05 -6.21 14.47
CA GLY A 19 7.08 -5.97 13.48
C GLY A 19 6.50 -5.79 12.08
N GLU A 20 5.45 -6.54 11.72
CA GLU A 20 4.73 -6.34 10.47
C GLU A 20 4.10 -4.92 10.41
N LEU A 21 3.53 -4.46 11.52
CA LEU A 21 3.00 -3.10 11.71
C LEU A 21 4.08 -2.01 11.58
N GLY A 22 5.25 -2.22 12.19
CA GLY A 22 6.41 -1.32 12.08
C GLY A 22 6.93 -1.22 10.65
N CYS A 23 7.07 -2.36 9.95
CA CYS A 23 7.48 -2.40 8.56
C CYS A 23 6.45 -1.77 7.61
N SER A 24 5.16 -1.92 7.91
CA SER A 24 4.09 -1.29 7.15
C SER A 24 4.17 0.24 7.21
N THR A 25 4.53 0.82 8.37
CA THR A 25 4.67 2.27 8.54
C THR A 25 5.91 2.79 7.81
N VAL A 26 7.05 2.11 7.90
CA VAL A 26 8.27 2.45 7.15
C VAL A 26 8.04 2.36 5.64
N GLY A 27 7.30 1.35 5.19
CA GLY A 27 6.91 1.19 3.79
C GLY A 27 5.98 2.31 3.29
N GLN A 28 4.96 2.69 4.07
CA GLN A 28 4.02 3.77 3.70
C GLN A 28 4.68 5.14 3.72
N MET A 29 5.43 5.49 4.78
CA MET A 29 6.17 6.75 4.85
C MET A 29 7.26 6.81 3.76
N GLY A 30 7.95 5.70 3.50
CA GLY A 30 8.91 5.59 2.41
C GLY A 30 8.28 5.80 1.04
N PHE A 31 7.04 5.35 0.82
CA PHE A 31 6.29 5.60 -0.41
C PHE A 31 5.85 7.06 -0.53
N MET A 32 5.48 7.72 0.57
CA MET A 32 5.19 9.17 0.59
C MET A 32 6.42 10.00 0.22
N ILE A 33 7.60 9.64 0.74
CA ILE A 33 8.86 10.31 0.38
C ILE A 33 9.20 10.08 -1.10
N VAL A 34 8.93 8.89 -1.65
CA VAL A 34 9.10 8.63 -3.10
C VAL A 34 8.15 9.49 -3.93
N GLN A 35 6.88 9.62 -3.54
CA GLN A 35 5.92 10.48 -4.24
C GLN A 35 6.41 11.94 -4.28
N ALA A 36 6.90 12.46 -3.14
CA ALA A 36 7.50 13.78 -3.08
C ALA A 36 8.76 13.90 -3.97
N GLY A 37 9.64 12.89 -3.94
CA GLY A 37 10.86 12.87 -4.75
C GLY A 37 10.64 12.74 -6.27
N LEU A 38 9.49 12.23 -6.70
CA LEU A 38 9.05 12.18 -8.10
C LEU A 38 8.26 13.43 -8.52
N GLY A 39 8.19 14.47 -7.69
CA GLY A 39 7.45 15.69 -7.99
C GLY A 39 5.94 15.59 -7.77
N PHE A 40 5.42 14.47 -7.25
CA PHE A 40 4.01 14.29 -6.90
C PHE A 40 3.68 14.86 -5.52
N PHE A 41 4.03 16.13 -5.28
CA PHE A 41 3.88 16.76 -3.96
C PHE A 41 2.42 16.77 -3.47
N ALA A 42 1.47 17.14 -4.34
CA ALA A 42 0.06 17.12 -3.98
C ALA A 42 -0.42 15.70 -3.60
N ALA A 43 0.00 14.68 -4.34
CA ALA A 43 -0.34 13.29 -4.03
C ALA A 43 0.28 12.83 -2.70
N ALA A 44 1.54 13.19 -2.44
CA ALA A 44 2.23 12.87 -1.19
C ALA A 44 1.53 13.51 0.02
N VAL A 45 1.15 14.78 -0.07
CA VAL A 45 0.43 15.50 0.99
C VAL A 45 -0.96 14.91 1.19
N THR A 46 -1.72 14.68 0.11
CA THR A 46 -3.04 14.02 0.21
C THR A 46 -2.94 12.65 0.86
N HIS A 47 -1.94 11.85 0.47
CA HIS A 47 -1.70 10.54 1.06
C HIS A 47 -1.39 10.66 2.56
N LEU A 48 -0.50 11.58 2.96
CA LEU A 48 -0.16 11.82 4.36
C LEU A 48 -1.40 12.17 5.20
N VAL A 49 -2.23 13.10 4.71
CA VAL A 49 -3.46 13.53 5.39
C VAL A 49 -4.42 12.35 5.55
N LEU A 50 -4.71 11.62 4.47
CA LEU A 50 -5.66 10.51 4.50
C LEU A 50 -5.16 9.33 5.36
N HIS A 51 -3.84 9.07 5.32
CA HIS A 51 -3.20 8.09 6.19
C HIS A 51 -3.29 8.49 7.67
N GLY A 52 -3.13 9.78 7.99
CA GLY A 52 -3.32 10.31 9.34
C GLY A 52 -4.74 10.08 9.85
N PHE A 53 -5.76 10.41 9.05
CA PHE A 53 -7.17 10.15 9.39
C PHE A 53 -7.46 8.67 9.57
N TYR A 54 -6.94 7.81 8.68
CA TYR A 54 -7.11 6.36 8.79
C TYR A 54 -6.51 5.80 10.09
N LYS A 55 -5.32 6.26 10.47
CA LYS A 55 -4.69 5.86 11.74
C LYS A 55 -5.45 6.38 12.95
N ALA A 56 -5.94 7.61 12.92
CA ALA A 56 -6.78 8.17 13.98
C ALA A 56 -8.09 7.39 14.13
N TYR A 57 -8.75 7.07 13.02
CA TYR A 57 -9.96 6.24 13.00
C TYR A 57 -9.71 4.88 13.64
N HIS A 58 -8.66 4.16 13.24
CA HIS A 58 -8.32 2.87 13.85
C HIS A 58 -8.01 2.96 15.35
N PHE A 59 -7.37 4.04 15.80
CA PHE A 59 -7.10 4.25 17.22
C PHE A 59 -8.39 4.51 18.01
N LEU A 60 -9.33 5.27 17.45
CA LEU A 60 -10.63 5.54 18.05
C LEU A 60 -11.54 4.30 18.05
N SER A 61 -11.58 3.55 16.95
CA SER A 61 -12.38 2.31 16.83
C SER A 61 -11.83 1.18 17.70
N ALA A 62 -10.52 1.09 17.90
CA ALA A 62 -9.95 0.11 18.83
C ALA A 62 -10.42 0.33 20.28
N GLY A 63 -10.83 1.55 20.65
CA GLY A 63 -11.46 1.81 21.95
C GLY A 63 -12.88 1.23 22.07
N ASP A 64 -13.63 1.19 20.96
CA ASP A 64 -15.02 0.72 20.89
C ASP A 64 -15.12 -0.80 20.71
N GLU A 65 -14.15 -1.38 19.99
CA GLU A 65 -14.07 -2.82 19.69
C GLU A 65 -13.60 -3.64 20.91
N VAL A 66 -12.85 -3.03 21.82
CA VAL A 66 -12.50 -3.62 23.14
C VAL A 66 -13.73 -3.77 24.04
N GLU A 67 -14.79 -2.97 23.83
CA GLU A 67 -16.04 -3.06 24.59
C GLU A 67 -16.99 -4.15 24.05
N HIS A 68 -16.76 -4.67 22.84
CA HIS A 68 -17.69 -5.60 22.15
C HIS A 68 -17.06 -6.86 21.54
N ALA A 69 -15.77 -7.15 21.75
CA ALA A 69 -15.12 -8.31 21.13
C ALA A 69 -15.47 -9.64 21.81
N ALA A 70 -16.51 -10.32 21.31
CA ALA A 70 -16.55 -11.77 21.33
C ALA A 70 -15.51 -12.32 20.33
N PRO A 71 -14.72 -13.34 20.66
CA PRO A 71 -13.74 -13.90 19.73
C PRO A 71 -14.49 -14.55 18.55
N SER A 72 -14.33 -14.02 17.34
CA SER A 72 -14.76 -14.71 16.12
C SER A 72 -13.57 -15.49 15.54
N GLU A 73 -13.70 -16.82 15.53
CA GLU A 73 -12.77 -17.76 14.90
C GLU A 73 -13.01 -17.82 13.38
N ASP A 74 -12.66 -16.79 12.63
CA ASP A 74 -12.74 -16.83 11.17
C ASP A 74 -11.38 -17.21 10.55
N GLY A 75 -11.05 -18.50 10.66
CA GLY A 75 -9.99 -19.14 9.89
C GLY A 75 -10.44 -19.41 8.46
N HIS A 76 -10.57 -18.37 7.63
CA HIS A 76 -10.93 -18.52 6.22
C HIS A 76 -9.68 -18.76 5.36
N GLU A 77 -9.55 -19.96 4.80
CA GLU A 77 -8.50 -20.28 3.82
C GLU A 77 -8.59 -19.34 2.60
N PRO A 78 -7.46 -18.83 2.09
CA PRO A 78 -7.46 -17.86 0.99
C PRO A 78 -8.04 -18.48 -0.28
N ASN A 79 -9.26 -18.07 -0.63
CA ASN A 79 -9.93 -18.50 -1.85
C ASN A 79 -9.09 -18.17 -3.09
N GLY A 80 -8.80 -19.18 -3.93
CA GLY A 80 -8.17 -19.01 -5.22
C GLY A 80 -8.96 -18.03 -6.10
N THR A 81 -8.27 -17.10 -6.78
CA THR A 81 -8.93 -16.16 -7.69
C THR A 81 -9.25 -16.88 -8.99
N GLY A 82 -10.48 -17.41 -9.10
CA GLY A 82 -11.00 -17.91 -10.38
C GLY A 82 -11.03 -16.79 -11.44
N VAL A 83 -11.23 -17.16 -12.71
CA VAL A 83 -11.22 -16.23 -13.86
C VAL A 83 -12.14 -15.02 -13.63
N ALA A 84 -13.34 -15.23 -13.08
CA ALA A 84 -14.27 -14.15 -12.75
C ALA A 84 -13.70 -13.18 -11.71
N GLY A 85 -12.99 -13.66 -10.69
CA GLY A 85 -12.34 -12.82 -9.69
C GLY A 85 -11.18 -12.01 -10.30
N ALA A 86 -10.41 -12.61 -11.20
CA ALA A 86 -9.37 -11.89 -11.93
C ALA A 86 -9.94 -10.76 -12.81
N VAL A 87 -11.05 -11.02 -13.51
CA VAL A 87 -11.76 -10.00 -14.31
C VAL A 87 -12.25 -8.87 -13.42
N VAL A 88 -12.88 -9.16 -12.28
CA VAL A 88 -13.37 -8.13 -11.34
C VAL A 88 -12.22 -7.28 -10.81
N VAL A 89 -11.12 -7.92 -10.43
CA VAL A 89 -9.92 -7.22 -9.93
C VAL A 89 -9.35 -6.28 -11.00
N LEU A 90 -9.14 -6.78 -12.23
CA LEU A 90 -8.64 -5.98 -13.35
C LEU A 90 -9.58 -4.83 -13.70
N ALA A 91 -10.88 -5.11 -13.82
CA ALA A 91 -11.89 -4.10 -14.10
C ALA A 91 -11.94 -3.02 -13.02
N THR A 92 -11.86 -3.40 -11.74
CA THR A 92 -11.85 -2.45 -10.62
C THR A 92 -10.59 -1.59 -10.63
N GLY A 93 -9.43 -2.18 -10.91
CA GLY A 93 -8.16 -1.44 -11.01
C GLY A 93 -8.19 -0.40 -12.12
N VAL A 94 -8.58 -0.80 -13.34
CA VAL A 94 -8.69 0.09 -14.51
C VAL A 94 -9.75 1.17 -14.27
N ALA A 95 -10.91 0.80 -13.74
CA ALA A 95 -11.97 1.75 -13.41
C ALA A 95 -11.51 2.76 -12.36
N GLY A 96 -10.76 2.34 -11.34
CA GLY A 96 -10.19 3.26 -10.35
C GLY A 96 -9.21 4.26 -10.98
N GLY A 97 -8.31 3.79 -11.84
CA GLY A 97 -7.41 4.65 -12.62
C GLY A 97 -8.17 5.66 -13.48
N ALA A 98 -9.20 5.20 -14.20
CA ALA A 98 -10.06 6.05 -15.01
C ALA A 98 -10.82 7.08 -14.17
N THR A 99 -11.41 6.68 -13.04
CA THR A 99 -12.08 7.59 -12.10
C THR A 99 -11.14 8.69 -11.62
N PHE A 100 -9.91 8.33 -11.23
CA PHE A 100 -8.90 9.31 -10.82
C PHE A 100 -8.55 10.27 -11.96
N ALA A 101 -8.29 9.74 -13.16
CA ALA A 101 -7.94 10.55 -14.32
C ALA A 101 -9.06 11.51 -14.73
N LEU A 102 -10.31 11.04 -14.75
CA LEU A 102 -11.49 11.84 -15.09
C LEU A 102 -11.73 12.95 -14.06
N LEU A 103 -11.58 12.66 -12.77
CA LEU A 103 -11.84 13.64 -11.73
C LEU A 103 -10.74 14.69 -11.62
N THR A 104 -9.47 14.28 -11.76
CA THR A 104 -8.29 15.15 -11.56
C THR A 104 -7.76 15.79 -12.83
N GLY A 105 -8.14 15.29 -14.01
CA GLY A 105 -7.58 15.68 -15.30
C GLY A 105 -6.14 15.19 -15.54
N LYS A 106 -5.58 14.36 -14.63
CA LYS A 106 -4.21 13.81 -14.76
C LYS A 106 -4.23 12.47 -15.48
N GLY A 107 -3.29 12.28 -16.41
CA GLY A 107 -3.14 11.04 -17.19
C GLY A 107 -3.79 11.03 -18.57
N THR A 108 -4.24 12.19 -19.06
CA THR A 108 -4.68 12.39 -20.45
C THR A 108 -3.52 12.76 -21.39
N SER A 109 -2.42 13.27 -20.84
CA SER A 109 -1.16 13.56 -21.54
C SER A 109 -0.05 12.59 -21.11
N VAL A 110 1.00 12.45 -21.93
CA VAL A 110 2.18 11.63 -21.61
C VAL A 110 3.15 12.43 -20.75
N ASP A 111 2.73 12.74 -19.54
CA ASP A 111 3.48 13.49 -18.54
C ASP A 111 3.52 12.73 -17.20
N SER A 112 4.14 13.32 -16.19
CA SER A 112 4.17 12.75 -14.84
C SER A 112 2.75 12.46 -14.28
N GLY A 113 1.71 13.15 -14.75
CA GLY A 113 0.30 12.83 -14.47
C GLY A 113 -0.13 11.43 -14.90
N LEU A 114 0.37 10.91 -16.03
CA LEU A 114 0.10 9.55 -16.49
C LEU A 114 0.73 8.50 -15.57
N LEU A 115 1.95 8.76 -15.10
CA LEU A 115 2.60 7.89 -14.11
C LEU A 115 1.83 7.86 -12.79
N LEU A 116 1.37 9.02 -12.32
CA LEU A 116 0.55 9.09 -11.10
C LEU A 116 -0.76 8.28 -11.26
N ALA A 117 -1.46 8.45 -12.38
CA ALA A 117 -2.66 7.66 -12.68
C ALA A 117 -2.35 6.16 -12.78
N GLY A 118 -1.18 5.79 -13.32
CA GLY A 118 -0.68 4.42 -13.35
C GLY A 118 -0.43 3.83 -11.95
N PHE A 119 0.20 4.60 -11.05
CA PHE A 119 0.39 4.17 -9.65
C PHE A 119 -0.94 4.01 -8.91
N VAL A 120 -1.90 4.90 -9.13
CA VAL A 120 -3.26 4.77 -8.57
C VAL A 120 -3.92 3.49 -9.08
N THR A 121 -3.87 3.24 -10.39
CA THR A 121 -4.40 2.02 -11.02
C THR A 121 -3.80 0.75 -10.39
N LEU A 122 -2.48 0.69 -10.26
CA LEU A 122 -1.79 -0.46 -9.67
C LEU A 122 -2.16 -0.66 -8.19
N THR A 123 -2.29 0.44 -7.44
CA THR A 123 -2.65 0.39 -6.03
C THR A 123 -4.09 -0.07 -5.84
N THR A 124 -5.02 0.43 -6.65
CA THR A 124 -6.42 -0.01 -6.66
C THR A 124 -6.52 -1.49 -7.05
N LEU A 125 -5.76 -1.93 -8.05
CA LEU A 125 -5.69 -3.33 -8.47
C LEU A 125 -5.23 -4.23 -7.31
N HIS A 126 -4.15 -3.85 -6.62
CA HIS A 126 -3.63 -4.60 -5.48
C HIS A 126 -4.64 -4.65 -4.32
N ALA A 127 -5.28 -3.52 -4.01
CA ALA A 127 -6.32 -3.45 -2.98
C ALA A 127 -7.52 -4.34 -3.33
N ALA A 128 -8.00 -4.28 -4.58
CA ALA A 128 -9.09 -5.11 -5.09
C ALA A 128 -8.74 -6.61 -5.02
N ARG A 129 -7.53 -7.00 -5.44
CA ARG A 129 -7.05 -8.38 -5.35
C ARG A 129 -7.00 -8.87 -3.91
N SER A 130 -6.45 -8.04 -3.02
CA SER A 130 -6.41 -8.32 -1.58
C SER A 130 -7.80 -8.53 -1.01
N ALA A 131 -8.75 -7.64 -1.33
CA ALA A 131 -10.13 -7.75 -0.87
C ALA A 131 -10.81 -9.02 -1.41
N VAL A 132 -10.70 -9.30 -2.71
CA VAL A 132 -11.27 -10.51 -3.32
C VAL A 132 -10.72 -11.80 -2.70
N ARG A 133 -9.44 -11.82 -2.28
CA ARG A 133 -8.84 -13.02 -1.67
C ARG A 133 -9.16 -13.20 -0.19
N ARG A 134 -9.39 -12.12 0.56
CA ARG A 134 -9.46 -12.14 2.03
C ARG A 134 -10.86 -11.94 2.61
N THR A 135 -11.84 -11.46 1.85
CA THR A 135 -13.20 -11.32 2.38
C THR A 135 -13.92 -12.67 2.46
N GLY A 136 -14.46 -13.01 3.62
CA GLY A 136 -15.32 -14.20 3.84
C GLY A 136 -16.75 -14.07 3.29
N LEU A 137 -17.00 -13.10 2.40
CA LEU A 137 -18.31 -12.92 1.76
C LEU A 137 -18.55 -13.97 0.68
N SER A 138 -19.82 -14.25 0.40
CA SER A 138 -20.22 -15.07 -0.75
C SER A 138 -19.65 -14.49 -2.05
N THR A 139 -19.34 -15.34 -3.02
CA THR A 139 -18.68 -14.95 -4.28
C THR A 139 -19.39 -13.78 -4.99
N ALA A 140 -20.73 -13.80 -5.04
CA ALA A 140 -21.52 -12.74 -5.66
C ALA A 140 -21.45 -11.42 -4.86
N ALA A 141 -21.60 -11.48 -3.54
CA ALA A 141 -21.50 -10.30 -2.67
C ALA A 141 -20.11 -9.67 -2.74
N ARG A 142 -19.06 -10.50 -2.75
CA ARG A 142 -17.66 -10.08 -2.87
C ARG A 142 -17.39 -9.34 -4.18
N TYR A 143 -17.83 -9.89 -5.31
CA TYR A 143 -17.58 -9.28 -6.62
C TYR A 143 -18.35 -7.97 -6.83
N GLY A 144 -19.49 -7.79 -6.16
CA GLY A 144 -20.20 -6.51 -6.13
C GLY A 144 -19.58 -5.50 -5.15
N ALA A 145 -19.25 -5.94 -3.93
CA ALA A 145 -18.76 -5.06 -2.86
C ALA A 145 -17.40 -4.43 -3.17
N VAL A 146 -16.49 -5.18 -3.80
CA VAL A 146 -15.12 -4.71 -4.10
C VAL A 146 -15.12 -3.43 -4.95
N PRO A 147 -15.72 -3.38 -6.15
CA PRO A 147 -15.80 -2.14 -6.93
C PRO A 147 -16.66 -1.08 -6.24
N LEU A 148 -17.74 -1.49 -5.55
CA LEU A 148 -18.65 -0.57 -4.87
C LEU A 148 -17.99 0.20 -3.72
N VAL A 149 -16.97 -0.37 -3.08
CA VAL A 149 -16.17 0.31 -2.05
C VAL A 149 -14.95 1.01 -2.66
N ALA A 150 -14.25 0.34 -3.58
CA ALA A 150 -13.01 0.87 -4.14
C ALA A 150 -13.21 2.15 -4.96
N LEU A 151 -14.23 2.21 -5.83
CA LEU A 151 -14.42 3.35 -6.72
C LEU A 151 -14.80 4.63 -5.96
N PRO A 152 -15.74 4.62 -4.99
CA PRO A 152 -15.99 5.79 -4.15
C PRO A 152 -14.77 6.21 -3.33
N ALA A 153 -14.00 5.26 -2.80
CA ALA A 153 -12.76 5.59 -2.07
C ALA A 153 -11.74 6.32 -2.97
N ILE A 154 -11.59 5.89 -4.22
CA ILE A 154 -10.74 6.58 -5.20
C ILE A 154 -11.33 7.94 -5.59
N ALA A 155 -12.65 8.07 -5.70
CA ALA A 155 -13.28 9.37 -5.95
C ALA A 155 -13.01 10.36 -4.81
N VAL A 156 -13.13 9.93 -3.55
CA VAL A 156 -12.79 10.74 -2.37
C VAL A 156 -11.31 11.12 -2.40
N TYR A 157 -10.41 10.17 -2.69
CA TYR A 157 -8.98 10.46 -2.84
C TYR A 157 -8.73 11.51 -3.95
N ALA A 158 -9.38 11.38 -5.11
CA ALA A 158 -9.26 12.31 -6.22
C ALA A 158 -9.74 13.74 -5.86
N LEU A 159 -10.84 13.84 -5.12
CA LEU A 159 -11.35 15.13 -4.62
C LEU A 159 -10.39 15.75 -3.60
N ALA A 160 -9.87 14.96 -2.66
CA ALA A 160 -8.87 15.41 -1.71
C ALA A 160 -7.57 15.85 -2.41
N TYR A 161 -7.14 15.11 -3.43
CA TYR A 161 -6.02 15.47 -4.29
C TYR A 161 -6.23 16.82 -4.97
N ARG A 162 -7.43 17.07 -5.52
CA ARG A 162 -7.75 18.37 -6.13
C ARG A 162 -7.75 19.51 -5.12
N ALA A 163 -8.31 19.30 -3.93
CA ALA A 163 -8.31 20.30 -2.88
C ALA A 163 -6.88 20.68 -2.49
N VAL A 164 -6.03 19.68 -2.24
CA VAL A 164 -4.61 19.88 -1.92
C VAL A 164 -3.84 20.53 -3.08
N SER A 165 -4.08 20.09 -4.32
CA SER A 165 -3.48 20.69 -5.52
C SER A 165 -3.86 22.17 -5.67
N GLY A 166 -5.12 22.52 -5.39
CA GLY A 166 -5.59 23.90 -5.39
C GLY A 166 -4.92 24.76 -4.32
N LEU A 167 -4.74 24.22 -3.11
CA LEU A 167 -4.02 24.91 -2.03
C LEU A 167 -2.54 25.14 -2.36
N LEU A 168 -1.93 24.22 -3.11
CA LEU A 168 -0.51 24.27 -3.48
C LEU A 168 -0.25 25.08 -4.77
N ALA A 169 -1.27 25.51 -5.51
CA ALA A 169 -1.13 26.14 -6.82
C ALA A 169 -0.33 27.46 -6.81
N GLY A 170 -0.27 28.13 -5.65
CA GLY A 170 0.53 29.35 -5.45
C GLY A 170 2.02 29.12 -5.19
N LEU A 171 2.48 27.86 -5.07
CA LEU A 171 3.87 27.55 -4.75
C LEU A 171 4.68 27.26 -6.03
N PRO A 172 5.78 27.99 -6.29
CA PRO A 172 6.57 27.85 -7.52
C PRO A 172 7.18 26.45 -7.72
N LEU A 173 7.29 25.66 -6.65
CA LEU A 173 7.84 24.29 -6.67
C LEU A 173 6.84 23.22 -7.17
N VAL A 174 5.55 23.56 -7.30
CA VAL A 174 4.46 22.59 -7.59
C VAL A 174 3.87 22.78 -9.00
N SER A 175 4.08 23.94 -9.62
CA SER A 175 3.36 24.37 -10.82
C SER A 175 4.04 24.03 -12.15
N ALA A 176 5.29 23.55 -12.14
CA ALA A 176 5.99 23.16 -13.36
C ALA A 176 5.68 21.69 -13.71
N PRO A 177 5.09 21.40 -14.89
CA PRO A 177 4.99 20.02 -15.39
C PRO A 177 6.38 19.42 -15.46
N THR A 178 6.65 18.41 -14.65
CA THR A 178 7.93 17.70 -14.72
C THR A 178 7.85 16.71 -15.87
N GLU A 179 8.71 16.91 -16.87
CA GLU A 179 8.88 15.97 -17.98
C GLU A 179 9.23 14.57 -17.46
N LEU A 180 8.78 13.54 -18.18
CA LEU A 180 9.04 12.13 -17.85
C LEU A 180 10.54 11.82 -17.98
N THR A 181 11.27 11.83 -16.87
CA THR A 181 12.70 11.51 -16.86
C THR A 181 12.96 10.01 -16.70
N ALA A 182 14.16 9.56 -17.08
CA ALA A 182 14.61 8.17 -16.87
C ALA A 182 14.54 7.73 -15.39
N LEU A 183 14.68 8.66 -14.44
CA LEU A 183 14.51 8.38 -13.02
C LEU A 183 13.08 7.92 -12.69
N HIS A 184 12.07 8.55 -13.29
CA HIS A 184 10.68 8.15 -13.09
C HIS A 184 10.42 6.74 -13.61
N ALA A 185 10.94 6.42 -14.79
CA ALA A 185 10.86 5.07 -15.36
C ALA A 185 11.57 4.04 -14.48
N LEU A 186 12.77 4.35 -13.99
CA LEU A 186 13.53 3.46 -13.10
C LEU A 186 12.79 3.19 -11.79
N VAL A 187 12.21 4.21 -11.16
CA VAL A 187 11.44 4.04 -9.92
C VAL A 187 10.16 3.23 -10.18
N ALA A 188 9.46 3.48 -11.29
CA ALA A 188 8.30 2.70 -11.68
C ALA A 188 8.65 1.22 -11.91
N VAL A 189 9.72 0.93 -12.64
CA VAL A 189 10.22 -0.44 -12.88
C VAL A 189 10.61 -1.11 -11.56
N ALA A 190 11.32 -0.42 -10.66
CA ALA A 190 11.71 -0.96 -9.37
C ALA A 190 10.50 -1.33 -8.50
N PHE A 191 9.46 -0.48 -8.47
CA PHE A 191 8.22 -0.77 -7.75
C PHE A 191 7.45 -1.93 -8.38
N LEU A 192 7.39 -2.01 -9.70
CA LEU A 192 6.75 -3.11 -10.42
C LEU A 192 7.49 -4.42 -10.17
N ALA A 193 8.82 -4.42 -10.23
CA ALA A 193 9.64 -5.60 -9.95
C ALA A 193 9.48 -6.07 -8.50
N ALA A 194 9.47 -5.14 -7.53
CA ALA A 194 9.20 -5.47 -6.13
C ALA A 194 7.79 -6.05 -5.94
N TYR A 195 6.79 -5.46 -6.60
CA TYR A 195 5.42 -5.98 -6.59
C TYR A 195 5.33 -7.41 -7.12
N VAL A 196 5.93 -7.68 -8.29
CA VAL A 196 5.95 -9.02 -8.90
C VAL A 196 6.73 -10.00 -8.03
N GLY A 197 7.89 -9.62 -7.49
CA GLY A 197 8.71 -10.49 -6.63
C GLY A 197 8.02 -10.90 -5.32
N ILE A 198 7.19 -10.01 -4.78
CA ILE A 198 6.35 -10.31 -3.61
C ILE A 198 5.18 -11.21 -4.02
N GLU A 199 4.45 -10.90 -5.09
CA GLU A 199 3.30 -11.74 -5.52
C GLU A 199 3.71 -13.14 -5.99
N THR A 200 4.89 -13.30 -6.56
CA THR A 200 5.37 -14.59 -7.08
C THR A 200 6.02 -15.49 -6.01
N GLY A 201 6.13 -15.01 -4.77
CA GLY A 201 6.77 -15.77 -3.68
C GLY A 201 8.24 -16.09 -3.95
N VAL A 202 8.92 -15.36 -4.83
CA VAL A 202 10.33 -15.62 -5.19
C VAL A 202 11.25 -15.48 -3.97
N HIS A 203 10.84 -14.67 -3.01
CA HIS A 203 11.52 -14.48 -1.74
C HIS A 203 11.43 -15.70 -0.81
N GLU A 204 10.35 -16.49 -0.89
CA GLU A 204 10.19 -17.74 -0.14
C GLU A 204 11.02 -18.89 -0.74
N ARG A 205 11.36 -18.79 -2.04
CA ARG A 205 12.17 -19.79 -2.75
C ARG A 205 13.68 -19.67 -2.52
N SER A 206 14.16 -18.56 -1.95
CA SER A 206 15.58 -18.32 -1.72
C SER A 206 15.90 -18.26 -0.24
N GLU A 207 16.43 -19.37 0.27
CA GLU A 207 16.82 -19.52 1.68
C GLU A 207 17.81 -18.44 2.13
N ARG A 208 18.73 -18.03 1.24
CA ARG A 208 19.69 -16.95 1.52
C ARG A 208 19.04 -15.57 1.64
N LEU A 209 18.04 -15.28 0.79
CA LEU A 209 17.32 -14.01 0.83
C LEU A 209 16.45 -13.94 2.08
N TYR A 210 15.79 -15.05 2.42
CA TYR A 210 15.01 -15.20 3.64
C TYR A 210 15.88 -14.96 4.88
N VAL A 211 17.02 -15.65 5.01
CA VAL A 211 17.94 -15.49 6.14
C VAL A 211 18.52 -14.07 6.22
N ALA A 212 18.88 -13.46 5.09
CA ALA A 212 19.38 -12.09 5.08
C ALA A 212 18.32 -11.07 5.55
N LEU A 213 17.07 -11.23 5.11
CA LEU A 213 15.95 -10.36 5.51
C LEU A 213 15.58 -10.58 6.99
N THR A 214 15.60 -11.82 7.48
CA THR A 214 15.38 -12.15 8.90
C THR A 214 16.46 -11.53 9.78
N ASN A 215 17.73 -11.69 9.42
CA ASN A 215 18.85 -11.13 10.17
C ASN A 215 18.83 -9.60 10.19
N ALA A 216 18.45 -8.96 9.08
CA ALA A 216 18.30 -7.50 9.01
C ALA A 216 17.12 -6.96 9.84
N GLY A 217 16.17 -7.82 10.22
CA GLY A 217 15.02 -7.47 11.04
C GLY A 217 15.23 -7.62 12.54
N GLN A 218 16.32 -8.26 12.98
CA GLN A 218 16.63 -8.46 14.40
C GLN A 218 17.14 -7.16 15.05
N PRO A 219 16.81 -6.88 16.32
CA PRO A 219 17.41 -5.79 17.06
C PRO A 219 18.92 -5.96 17.13
N ALA A 220 19.66 -4.85 17.17
CA ALA A 220 21.10 -4.92 17.36
C ALA A 220 21.40 -5.66 18.68
N PRO A 221 22.35 -6.61 18.71
CA PRO A 221 22.62 -7.43 19.88
C PRO A 221 22.91 -6.57 21.13
N ASP A 222 23.52 -5.39 20.93
CA ASP A 222 23.82 -4.43 22.01
C ASP A 222 22.57 -3.71 22.58
N THR A 223 21.39 -3.91 22.00
CA THR A 223 20.12 -3.30 22.41
C THR A 223 19.17 -4.28 23.10
N VAL A 224 19.54 -5.56 23.15
CA VAL A 224 18.76 -6.61 23.82
C VAL A 224 19.28 -6.73 25.25
N LEU A 225 18.48 -6.23 26.20
CA LEU A 225 18.85 -6.15 27.62
C LEU A 225 18.76 -7.50 28.36
N THR A 226 18.23 -8.54 27.73
CA THR A 226 17.94 -9.84 28.36
C THR A 226 18.49 -10.96 27.50
N ALA A 227 19.39 -11.77 28.05
CA ALA A 227 19.86 -12.99 27.41
C ALA A 227 18.79 -14.09 27.56
N THR A 228 18.68 -14.99 26.57
CA THR A 228 17.75 -16.14 26.63
C THR A 228 17.96 -16.99 27.89
N GLU A 229 19.18 -16.98 28.45
CA GLU A 229 19.56 -17.68 29.69
C GLU A 229 18.84 -17.15 30.95
N GLU A 230 18.34 -15.91 30.97
CA GLU A 230 17.59 -15.36 32.11
C GLU A 230 16.14 -15.88 32.19
N TYR A 231 15.64 -16.56 31.15
CA TYR A 231 14.27 -17.09 31.11
C TYR A 231 14.15 -18.53 31.66
N ASP A 232 15.26 -19.28 31.76
CA ASP A 232 15.28 -20.69 32.19
C ASP A 232 15.42 -20.87 33.72
N GLU A 233 15.39 -19.80 34.52
CA GLU A 233 15.52 -19.86 35.98
C GLU A 233 14.20 -19.90 36.78
N ARG A 234 13.11 -20.49 36.25
CA ARG A 234 11.88 -20.68 37.04
C ARG A 234 11.21 -22.05 36.88
#